data_AF-A0A0U1KQA8-F1
#
_entry.id   AF-A0A0U1KQA8-F1
#
_cell.length_a   1.000
_cell.length_b   1.000
_cell.length_c   1.000
_cell.angle_alpha   90.00
_cell.angle_beta   90.00
_cell.angle_gamma   90.00
#
_symmetry.space_group_name_H-M   'P 1'
#
loop_
_entity.id
_entity.type
_entity.pdbx_description
1 polymer ?
#
loop_
_entity_poly.entity_id
_entity_poly.type
_entity_poly.pdbx_seq_one_letter_code
_entity_poly.pdbx_strand_id
1 'polypeptide(L)'
;MKRLSFKKIIIFFLISAIVYLSLSIFWGIYQAQNISVVPIKDINSVSISADKVLSTETEITGEVKVDHFEAVSHINKEKVDEVLYIIIHKQPSFSSKSTFSINLDDVNDVDSINNIFIISGNIYTGEGAEQGYSLGDLKKITDQEVIWEQLVK
;
A
#
# COMPACT_ATOMS: atom_id res chain seq x y z
N MET A 1 32.21 22.55 37.09
CA MET A 1 31.47 21.60 36.23
C MET A 1 31.52 20.22 36.89
N LYS A 2 30.43 19.74 37.53
CA LYS A 2 30.42 18.41 38.18
C LYS A 2 30.45 17.33 37.10
N ARG A 3 31.52 16.52 37.05
CA ARG A 3 31.58 15.34 36.16
C ARG A 3 30.43 14.40 36.56
N LEU A 4 29.55 14.10 35.61
CA LEU A 4 28.54 13.06 35.78
C LEU A 4 29.27 11.74 36.08
N SER A 5 28.86 11.06 37.16
CA SER A 5 29.34 9.72 37.46
C SER A 5 29.03 8.81 36.27
N PHE A 6 29.99 7.99 35.86
CA PHE A 6 29.85 7.03 34.75
C PHE A 6 28.58 6.17 34.88
N LYS A 7 28.20 5.81 36.11
CA LYS A 7 26.94 5.10 36.41
C LYS A 7 25.69 5.88 35.96
N LYS A 8 25.66 7.19 36.19
CA LYS A 8 24.54 8.06 35.77
C LYS A 8 24.46 8.18 34.25
N ILE A 9 25.61 8.19 33.56
CA ILE A 9 25.67 8.21 32.10
C ILE A 9 25.08 6.92 31.53
N ILE A 10 25.50 5.75 32.04
CA ILE A 10 24.94 4.45 31.62
C ILE A 10 23.42 4.39 31.84
N ILE A 11 22.95 4.81 33.02
CA ILE A 11 21.50 4.81 33.32
C ILE A 11 20.73 5.72 32.35
N PHE A 12 21.28 6.90 32.04
CA PHE A 12 20.65 7.82 31.08
C PHE A 12 20.54 7.19 29.69
N PHE A 13 21.58 6.51 29.21
CA PHE A 13 21.53 5.80 27.93
C PHE A 13 20.54 4.65 27.93
N LEU A 14 20.48 3.86 29.01
CA LEU A 14 19.50 2.76 29.15
C LEU A 14 18.07 3.28 29.12
N ILE A 15 17.76 4.35 29.85
CA ILE A 15 16.43 4.98 29.83
C ILE A 15 16.12 5.50 28.42
N SER A 16 17.07 6.18 27.79
CA SER A 16 16.89 6.71 26.43
C SER A 16 16.62 5.59 25.43
N ALA A 17 17.31 4.45 25.54
CA ALA A 17 17.08 3.28 24.70
C ALA A 17 15.70 2.65 24.92
N ILE A 18 15.24 2.53 26.16
CA ILE A 18 13.91 2.00 26.48
C ILE A 18 12.81 2.93 25.94
N VAL A 19 12.97 4.24 26.11
CA VAL A 19 12.03 5.24 25.59
C VAL A 19 11.97 5.18 24.07
N TYR A 20 13.13 5.13 23.41
CA TYR A 20 13.21 5.00 21.95
C TYR A 20 12.51 3.72 21.46
N LEU A 21 12.82 2.57 22.07
CA LEU A 21 12.20 1.30 21.71
C LEU A 21 10.68 1.33 21.88
N SER A 22 10.20 1.89 22.99
CA SER A 22 8.77 2.01 23.26
C SER A 22 8.09 2.88 22.18
N LEU A 23 8.69 4.04 21.86
CA LEU A 23 8.18 4.92 20.81
C LEU A 23 8.17 4.23 19.44
N SER A 24 9.20 3.46 19.10
CA SER A 24 9.24 2.69 17.84
C SER A 24 8.13 1.65 17.76
N ILE A 25 7.85 0.93 18.86
CA ILE A 25 6.76 -0.06 18.91
C ILE A 25 5.40 0.64 18.79
N PHE A 26 5.17 1.71 19.57
CA PHE A 26 3.92 2.48 19.48
C PHE A 26 3.71 3.05 18.08
N TRP A 27 4.77 3.54 17.44
CA TRP A 27 4.71 4.03 16.07
C TRP A 27 4.35 2.93 15.08
N GLY A 28 4.95 1.73 15.21
CA GLY A 28 4.61 0.59 14.36
C GLY A 28 3.15 0.15 14.50
N ILE A 29 2.64 0.09 15.74
CA ILE A 29 1.23 -0.21 16.01
C ILE A 29 0.33 0.87 15.40
N TYR A 30 0.67 2.14 15.58
CA TYR A 30 -0.08 3.26 15.01
C TYR A 30 -0.12 3.18 13.48
N GLN A 31 1.00 2.89 12.82
CA GLN A 31 1.03 2.71 11.37
C GLN A 31 0.11 1.56 10.95
N ALA A 32 0.24 0.39 11.57
CA ALA A 32 -0.57 -0.79 11.23
C ALA A 32 -2.07 -0.56 11.41
N GLN A 33 -2.49 0.16 12.45
CA GLN A 33 -3.90 0.48 12.73
C GLN A 33 -4.49 1.56 11.82
N ASN A 34 -3.65 2.30 11.09
CA ASN A 34 -4.08 3.41 10.23
C ASN A 34 -3.68 3.18 8.76
N ILE A 35 -3.43 1.93 8.38
CA ILE A 35 -3.37 1.55 6.97
C ILE A 35 -4.77 1.71 6.39
N SER A 36 -4.86 2.37 5.24
CA SER A 36 -6.12 2.56 4.54
C SER A 36 -5.92 2.45 3.03
N VAL A 37 -7.00 2.09 2.33
CA VAL A 37 -7.00 2.06 0.86
C VAL A 37 -7.11 3.49 0.34
N VAL A 38 -6.31 3.82 -0.68
CA VAL A 38 -6.35 5.14 -1.32
C VAL A 38 -7.69 5.34 -2.04
N PRO A 39 -8.45 6.42 -1.76
CA PRO A 39 -9.65 6.81 -2.51
C PRO A 39 -9.35 7.01 -4.01
N ILE A 40 -10.21 6.53 -4.93
CA ILE A 40 -10.03 6.76 -6.39
C ILE A 40 -9.83 8.24 -6.71
N LYS A 41 -10.61 9.13 -6.07
CA LYS A 41 -10.50 10.59 -6.22
C LYS A 41 -9.12 11.16 -5.87
N ASP A 42 -8.32 10.43 -5.11
CA ASP A 42 -6.99 10.83 -4.69
C ASP A 42 -5.90 10.21 -5.59
N ILE A 43 -6.27 9.45 -6.63
CA ILE A 43 -5.36 8.98 -7.67
C ILE A 43 -5.25 10.08 -8.73
N ASN A 44 -4.07 10.68 -8.86
CA ASN A 44 -3.83 11.79 -9.79
C ASN A 44 -3.50 11.29 -11.20
N SER A 45 -2.72 10.20 -11.29
CA SER A 45 -2.32 9.61 -12.57
C SER A 45 -1.93 8.16 -12.40
N VAL A 46 -2.17 7.38 -13.45
CA VAL A 46 -1.75 5.99 -13.60
C VAL A 46 -1.25 5.79 -15.01
N SER A 47 -0.14 5.09 -15.17
CA SER A 47 0.47 4.75 -16.45
C SER A 47 0.92 3.29 -16.43
N ILE A 48 0.80 2.64 -17.58
CA ILE A 48 1.13 1.22 -17.76
C ILE A 48 2.06 1.12 -18.95
N SER A 49 3.18 0.42 -18.80
CA SER A 49 4.19 0.32 -19.85
C SER A 49 3.78 -0.58 -21.03
N ALA A 50 2.69 -1.35 -20.87
CA ALA A 50 2.20 -2.30 -21.87
C ALA A 50 1.03 -1.75 -22.69
N ASP A 51 1.20 -1.74 -24.01
CA ASP A 51 0.17 -1.25 -24.94
C ASP A 51 -0.94 -2.29 -25.26
N LYS A 52 -0.61 -3.60 -25.29
CA LYS A 52 -1.54 -4.64 -25.82
C LYS A 52 -1.47 -6.00 -25.15
N VAL A 53 -0.29 -6.41 -24.72
CA VAL A 53 -0.07 -7.71 -24.08
C VAL A 53 0.69 -7.42 -22.81
N LEU A 54 0.15 -7.94 -21.71
CA LEU A 54 0.79 -7.85 -20.40
C LEU A 54 1.88 -8.92 -20.28
N SER A 55 2.93 -8.58 -19.57
CA SER A 55 4.03 -9.48 -19.21
C SER A 55 4.41 -9.23 -17.75
N THR A 56 5.20 -10.13 -17.18
CA THR A 56 5.75 -9.96 -15.83
C THR A 56 6.60 -8.68 -15.69
N GLU A 57 7.20 -8.21 -16.80
CA GLU A 57 7.97 -6.97 -16.90
C GLU A 57 7.09 -5.72 -17.07
N THR A 58 5.78 -5.88 -17.22
CA THR A 58 4.87 -4.73 -17.32
C THR A 58 4.91 -3.93 -16.03
N GLU A 59 5.20 -2.64 -16.17
CA GLU A 59 5.30 -1.71 -15.06
C GLU A 59 4.03 -0.86 -15.01
N ILE A 60 3.42 -0.78 -13.83
CA ILE A 60 2.31 0.11 -13.52
C ILE A 60 2.84 1.14 -12.54
N THR A 61 2.81 2.40 -12.98
CA THR A 61 3.29 3.54 -12.20
C THR A 61 2.15 4.52 -11.97
N GLY A 62 2.26 5.31 -10.94
CA GLY A 62 1.28 6.36 -10.71
C GLY A 62 1.63 7.28 -9.57
N GLU A 63 0.78 8.29 -9.43
CA GLU A 63 0.86 9.28 -8.38
C GLU A 63 -0.48 9.36 -7.67
N VAL A 64 -0.43 9.29 -6.34
CA VAL A 64 -1.57 9.49 -5.46
C VAL A 64 -1.35 10.72 -4.60
N LYS A 65 -2.41 11.47 -4.38
CA LYS A 65 -2.45 12.54 -3.41
C LYS A 65 -2.39 11.94 -2.01
N VAL A 66 -1.31 12.24 -1.30
CA VAL A 66 -1.12 11.90 0.11
C VAL A 66 -0.97 13.16 0.93
N ASP A 67 -1.47 13.13 2.16
CA ASP A 67 -1.24 14.21 3.10
C ASP A 67 0.22 14.23 3.57
N HIS A 68 0.63 15.34 4.20
CA HIS A 68 2.01 15.59 4.60
C HIS A 68 2.60 14.51 5.54
N PHE A 69 1.73 13.78 6.26
CA PHE A 69 2.08 12.71 7.18
C PHE A 69 1.60 11.34 6.71
N GLU A 70 1.43 11.16 5.40
CA GLU A 70 1.02 9.90 4.80
C GLU A 70 1.94 9.51 3.64
N ALA A 71 2.06 8.22 3.40
CA ALA A 71 2.80 7.67 2.29
C ALA A 71 2.09 6.45 1.73
N VAL A 72 2.26 6.21 0.42
CA VAL A 72 1.98 4.89 -0.17
C VAL A 72 2.81 3.85 0.57
N SER A 73 2.14 2.81 1.07
CA SER A 73 2.77 1.75 1.86
C SER A 73 3.04 0.51 1.03
N HIS A 74 1.99 -0.23 0.67
CA HIS A 74 2.05 -1.45 -0.11
C HIS A 74 0.89 -1.53 -1.10
N ILE A 75 1.07 -2.35 -2.13
CA ILE A 75 0.10 -2.52 -3.19
C ILE A 75 -0.18 -4.00 -3.33
N ASN A 76 -1.45 -4.39 -3.21
CA ASN A 76 -1.86 -5.78 -3.44
C ASN A 76 -2.28 -5.94 -4.90
N LYS A 77 -1.91 -7.08 -5.48
CA LYS A 77 -2.23 -7.50 -6.84
C LYS A 77 -2.99 -8.81 -6.75
N GLU A 78 -4.27 -8.78 -7.06
CA GLU A 78 -5.17 -9.93 -6.88
C GLU A 78 -5.80 -10.28 -8.23
N LYS A 79 -5.43 -11.44 -8.78
CA LYS A 79 -6.01 -11.93 -10.02
C LYS A 79 -7.23 -12.79 -9.73
N VAL A 80 -8.36 -12.47 -10.36
CA VAL A 80 -9.56 -13.30 -10.35
C VAL A 80 -10.03 -13.50 -11.78
N ASP A 81 -10.00 -14.75 -12.24
CA ASP A 81 -10.23 -15.12 -13.64
C ASP A 81 -9.29 -14.34 -14.58
N GLU A 82 -9.84 -13.55 -15.50
CA GLU A 82 -9.11 -12.74 -16.48
C GLU A 82 -8.93 -11.28 -16.04
N VAL A 83 -9.17 -10.98 -14.76
CA VAL A 83 -9.15 -9.62 -14.21
C VAL A 83 -8.10 -9.50 -13.12
N LEU A 84 -7.26 -8.45 -13.21
CA LEU A 84 -6.33 -8.06 -12.16
C LEU A 84 -6.89 -6.89 -11.38
N TYR A 85 -6.96 -7.04 -10.06
CA TYR A 85 -7.34 -5.99 -9.14
C TYR A 85 -6.11 -5.46 -8.41
N ILE A 86 -5.95 -4.14 -8.43
CA ILE A 86 -4.85 -3.44 -7.78
C ILE A 86 -5.42 -2.62 -6.63
N ILE A 87 -4.88 -2.84 -5.44
CA ILE A 87 -5.30 -2.14 -4.23
C ILE A 87 -4.11 -1.37 -3.70
N ILE A 88 -4.19 -0.04 -3.73
CA ILE A 88 -3.13 0.84 -3.27
C ILE A 88 -3.41 1.24 -1.84
N HIS A 89 -2.49 0.94 -0.93
CA HIS A 89 -2.59 1.34 0.46
C HIS A 89 -1.73 2.56 0.75
N LYS A 90 -2.23 3.39 1.67
CA LYS A 90 -1.47 4.45 2.32
C LYS A 90 -1.44 4.22 3.82
N GLN A 91 -0.41 4.75 4.47
CA GLN A 91 -0.26 4.69 5.92
C GLN A 91 0.41 5.96 6.46
N PRO A 92 0.31 6.22 7.77
CA PRO A 92 1.04 7.32 8.38
C PRO A 92 2.56 7.20 8.20
N SER A 93 3.20 8.29 7.82
CA SER A 93 4.64 8.34 7.56
C SER A 93 5.20 9.71 7.93
N PHE A 94 6.44 9.75 8.39
CA PHE A 94 7.17 11.02 8.58
C PHE A 94 7.67 11.62 7.28
N SER A 95 7.69 10.83 6.19
CA SER A 95 8.09 11.26 4.86
C SER A 95 6.95 10.98 3.90
N SER A 96 6.46 12.02 3.23
CA SER A 96 5.42 11.87 2.22
C SER A 96 5.95 11.12 1.00
N LYS A 97 5.28 10.04 0.59
CA LYS A 97 5.57 9.33 -0.66
C LYS A 97 4.26 9.19 -1.42
N SER A 98 4.11 9.98 -2.48
CA SER A 98 2.93 10.01 -3.34
C SER A 98 3.01 9.03 -4.52
N THR A 99 4.21 8.56 -4.87
CA THR A 99 4.41 7.76 -6.07
C THR A 99 4.49 6.28 -5.79
N PHE A 100 4.04 5.48 -6.75
CA PHE A 100 4.19 4.04 -6.76
C PHE A 100 4.66 3.51 -8.11
N SER A 101 5.32 2.36 -8.06
CA SER A 101 5.73 1.56 -9.21
C SER A 101 5.62 0.10 -8.79
N ILE A 102 4.93 -0.69 -9.59
CA ILE A 102 4.78 -2.14 -9.42
C ILE A 102 5.01 -2.83 -10.75
N ASN A 103 5.53 -4.04 -10.69
CA ASN A 103 5.61 -5.01 -11.78
C ASN A 103 4.58 -6.14 -11.56
N LEU A 104 4.46 -7.04 -12.53
CA LEU A 104 3.52 -8.18 -12.51
C LEU A 104 4.24 -9.53 -12.35
N ASP A 105 5.44 -9.54 -11.75
CA ASP A 105 6.30 -10.72 -11.60
C ASP A 105 5.75 -11.79 -10.64
N ASP A 106 4.91 -11.39 -9.69
CA ASP A 106 4.21 -12.23 -8.71
C ASP A 106 2.78 -12.60 -9.11
N VAL A 107 2.32 -12.20 -10.31
CA VAL A 107 0.98 -12.49 -10.82
C VAL A 107 1.03 -13.72 -11.73
N ASN A 108 0.21 -14.73 -11.44
CA ASN A 108 0.15 -15.96 -12.25
C ASN A 108 -0.63 -15.75 -13.56
N ASP A 109 -0.11 -16.31 -14.65
CA ASP A 109 -0.69 -16.25 -16.01
C ASP A 109 -1.05 -14.82 -16.44
N VAL A 110 -0.06 -13.91 -16.39
CA VAL A 110 -0.23 -12.48 -16.72
C VAL A 110 -0.81 -12.26 -18.13
N ASP A 111 -0.45 -13.12 -19.06
CA ASP A 111 -0.89 -13.11 -20.45
C ASP A 111 -2.39 -13.38 -20.64
N SER A 112 -3.05 -13.97 -19.63
CA SER A 112 -4.50 -14.21 -19.62
C SER A 112 -5.33 -13.04 -19.04
N ILE A 113 -4.67 -11.98 -18.58
CA ILE A 113 -5.37 -10.81 -18.01
C ILE A 113 -5.90 -9.94 -19.14
N ASN A 114 -7.20 -9.72 -19.15
CA ASN A 114 -7.91 -8.91 -20.11
C ASN A 114 -8.24 -7.52 -19.55
N ASN A 115 -8.34 -7.37 -18.23
CA ASN A 115 -8.65 -6.10 -17.58
C ASN A 115 -7.82 -5.89 -16.32
N ILE A 116 -7.42 -4.64 -16.09
CA ILE A 116 -6.83 -4.19 -14.83
C ILE A 116 -7.70 -3.10 -14.22
N PHE A 117 -8.14 -3.32 -12.99
CA PHE A 117 -8.88 -2.34 -12.19
C PHE A 117 -8.05 -1.89 -11.01
N ILE A 118 -8.10 -0.59 -10.71
CA ILE A 118 -7.77 -0.12 -9.37
C ILE A 118 -9.05 -0.13 -8.53
N ILE A 119 -8.96 -0.76 -7.37
CA ILE A 119 -10.04 -0.81 -6.38
C ILE A 119 -9.78 0.22 -5.30
N SER A 120 -10.86 0.85 -4.86
CA SER A 120 -10.86 1.75 -3.72
C SER A 120 -12.04 1.53 -2.78
N GLY A 121 -12.08 2.30 -1.70
CA GLY A 121 -13.13 2.28 -0.69
C GLY A 121 -12.84 1.35 0.48
N ASN A 122 -13.86 1.10 1.29
CA ASN A 122 -13.77 0.17 2.39
C ASN A 122 -13.91 -1.26 1.87
N ILE A 123 -12.80 -1.83 1.41
CA ILE A 123 -12.74 -3.18 0.86
C ILE A 123 -12.72 -4.26 1.96
N TYR A 124 -12.36 -3.86 3.17
CA TYR A 124 -12.19 -4.77 4.30
C TYR A 124 -13.55 -5.08 4.93
N THR A 125 -13.86 -6.37 4.97
CA THR A 125 -15.02 -6.91 5.68
C THR A 125 -14.58 -7.43 7.06
N GLY A 126 -15.40 -7.22 8.09
CA GLY A 126 -15.12 -7.62 9.48
C GLY A 126 -14.77 -6.47 10.44
N GLU A 127 -14.87 -6.73 11.74
CA GLU A 127 -14.50 -5.80 12.82
C GLU A 127 -13.21 -6.28 13.51
N GLY A 128 -12.31 -5.36 13.89
CA GLY A 128 -11.11 -5.68 14.68
C GLY A 128 -9.94 -6.25 13.87
N ALA A 129 -9.25 -7.28 14.39
CA ALA A 129 -8.01 -7.84 13.83
C ALA A 129 -8.23 -8.78 12.62
N GLU A 130 -9.48 -9.06 12.25
CA GLU A 130 -9.86 -9.93 11.12
C GLU A 130 -10.24 -9.13 9.86
N GLN A 131 -9.81 -7.87 9.76
CA GLN A 131 -10.05 -7.06 8.56
C GLN A 131 -9.37 -7.71 7.35
N GLY A 132 -10.19 -8.23 6.45
CA GLY A 132 -9.76 -8.87 5.21
C GLY A 132 -10.82 -8.73 4.13
N TYR A 133 -10.44 -9.03 2.90
CA TYR A 133 -11.38 -9.16 1.79
C TYR A 133 -11.26 -10.56 1.19
N SER A 134 -12.35 -11.12 0.69
CA SER A 134 -12.28 -12.31 -0.15
C SER A 134 -12.15 -11.89 -1.62
N LEU A 135 -11.54 -12.74 -2.45
CA LEU A 135 -11.47 -12.51 -3.89
C LEU A 135 -12.87 -12.35 -4.53
N GLY A 136 -13.88 -13.00 -3.95
CA GLY A 136 -15.27 -12.88 -4.41
C GLY A 136 -15.91 -11.52 -4.07
N ASP A 137 -15.39 -10.79 -3.10
CA ASP A 137 -15.88 -9.46 -2.73
C ASP A 137 -15.30 -8.37 -3.61
N LEU A 138 -14.09 -8.57 -4.14
CA LEU A 138 -13.46 -7.64 -5.09
C LEU A 138 -14.35 -7.38 -6.30
N LYS A 139 -15.02 -8.41 -6.83
CA LYS A 139 -15.97 -8.31 -7.95
C LYS A 139 -17.21 -7.46 -7.65
N LYS A 140 -17.56 -7.25 -6.38
CA LYS A 140 -18.79 -6.56 -5.96
C LYS A 140 -18.54 -5.09 -5.60
N ILE A 141 -17.28 -4.67 -5.51
CA ILE A 141 -16.95 -3.30 -5.12
C ILE A 141 -17.38 -2.35 -6.23
N THR A 142 -18.10 -1.28 -5.88
CA THR A 142 -18.59 -0.30 -6.86
C THR A 142 -17.56 0.77 -7.20
N ASP A 143 -16.64 1.03 -6.27
CA ASP A 143 -15.59 2.03 -6.41
C ASP A 143 -14.37 1.40 -7.09
N GLN A 144 -14.45 1.28 -8.41
CA GLN A 144 -13.39 0.73 -9.27
C GLN A 144 -13.13 1.64 -10.46
N GLU A 145 -11.88 1.67 -10.91
CA GLU A 145 -11.47 2.37 -12.13
C GLU A 145 -10.68 1.42 -13.04
N VAL A 146 -11.09 1.32 -14.31
CA VAL A 146 -10.34 0.57 -15.33
C VAL A 146 -9.10 1.38 -15.70
N ILE A 147 -7.93 0.79 -15.52
CA ILE A 147 -6.65 1.41 -15.93
C ILE A 147 -6.04 0.74 -17.16
N TRP A 148 -6.53 -0.44 -17.52
CA TRP A 148 -6.14 -1.16 -18.73
C TRP A 148 -7.23 -2.14 -19.15
N GLU A 149 -7.43 -2.23 -20.46
CA GLU A 149 -8.32 -3.22 -21.07
C GLU A 149 -7.68 -3.70 -22.37
N GLN A 150 -7.65 -5.02 -22.54
CA GLN A 150 -7.20 -5.62 -23.78
C GLN A 150 -8.20 -5.26 -24.88
N LEU A 151 -7.76 -4.48 -25.86
CA LEU A 151 -8.57 -4.17 -27.03
C LEU A 151 -8.80 -5.44 -27.86
N VAL A 152 -9.91 -6.12 -27.63
CA VAL A 152 -10.39 -7.20 -28.49
C VAL A 152 -10.75 -6.57 -29.84
N LYS A 153 -10.01 -6.93 -30.90
CA LYS A 153 -10.36 -6.62 -32.29
C LYS A 153 -11.23 -7.70 -32.89
#